data_AF-A0A2E5DSL1-F1
#
_entry.id   AF-A0A2E5DSL1-F1
#
_cell.length_a   1.000
_cell.length_b   1.000
_cell.length_c   1.000
_cell.angle_alpha   90.00
_cell.angle_beta   90.00
_cell.angle_gamma   90.00
#
_symmetry.space_group_name_H-M   'P 1'
#
loop_
_entity.id
_entity.type
_entity.pdbx_description
1 polymer ?
#
loop_
_entity_poly.entity_id
_entity_poly.type
_entity_poly.pdbx_seq_one_letter_code
_entity_poly.pdbx_strand_id
1 'polypeptide(L)'
;MPNPTQEEIRALMDLFHGFDQKIGRTNVIEVFEHGKSESKSWTEDGSAAFSQWEKHIKSDGAGLGIVPLRDDNTILWGAIDIDVYPIDIDDLFKKVTDSECPLIVFRSKSGGAHLIAFFDEPVPADKGQQFLQHWAHKLGFGNAEIFPKQTTRNNSDEVGNWLNMPYYGGMDGGRYAIINGKPVTLTQFLKGMNDEN
;
A
#
# COMPACT_ATOMS: atom_id res chain seq x y z
N MET A 1 5.95 18.22 11.72
CA MET A 1 6.49 18.46 10.36
C MET A 1 5.40 19.12 9.53
N PRO A 2 5.71 19.89 8.48
CA PRO A 2 4.67 20.46 7.63
C PRO A 2 3.81 19.35 7.00
N ASN A 3 2.53 19.62 6.81
CA ASN A 3 1.66 18.74 6.05
C ASN A 3 2.17 18.63 4.60
N PRO A 4 1.99 17.47 3.94
CA PRO A 4 2.35 17.32 2.54
C PRO A 4 1.68 18.37 1.64
N THR A 5 2.36 18.77 0.57
CA THR A 5 1.82 19.68 -0.44
C THR A 5 0.76 18.98 -1.29
N GLN A 6 -0.05 19.75 -2.03
CA GLN A 6 -1.01 19.16 -2.96
C GLN A 6 -0.32 18.35 -4.07
N GLU A 7 0.85 18.77 -4.52
CA GLU A 7 1.63 18.06 -5.54
C GLU A 7 2.13 16.72 -5.01
N GLU A 8 2.58 16.67 -3.75
CA GLU A 8 3.00 15.42 -3.11
C GLU A 8 1.83 14.44 -2.94
N ILE A 9 0.65 14.94 -2.58
CA ILE A 9 -0.57 14.11 -2.49
C ILE A 9 -0.96 13.56 -3.87
N ARG A 10 -0.80 14.35 -4.94
CA ARG A 10 -1.05 13.90 -6.32
C ARG A 10 -0.06 12.83 -6.76
N ALA A 11 1.23 13.05 -6.51
CA ALA A 11 2.25 12.05 -6.82
C ALA A 11 1.99 10.71 -6.10
N LEU A 12 1.56 10.75 -4.84
CA LEU A 12 1.16 9.53 -4.12
C LEU A 12 -0.09 8.88 -4.75
N MET A 13 -1.09 9.68 -5.11
CA MET A 13 -2.29 9.20 -5.79
C MET A 13 -1.96 8.49 -7.11
N ASP A 14 -1.02 9.04 -7.89
CA ASP A 14 -0.60 8.49 -9.17
C ASP A 14 0.15 7.17 -9.00
N LEU A 15 1.07 7.10 -8.03
CA LEU A 15 1.80 5.85 -7.68
C LEU A 15 0.85 4.71 -7.29
N PHE A 16 -0.23 5.03 -6.57
CA PHE A 16 -1.21 4.06 -6.10
C PHE A 16 -2.47 4.01 -6.96
N HIS A 17 -2.41 4.46 -8.22
CA HIS A 17 -3.57 4.39 -9.12
C HIS A 17 -4.00 2.94 -9.37
N GLY A 18 -5.31 2.72 -9.39
CA GLY A 18 -5.92 1.39 -9.40
C GLY A 18 -7.34 1.45 -9.94
N PHE A 19 -8.27 0.71 -9.33
CA PHE A 19 -9.66 0.70 -9.77
C PHE A 19 -10.37 2.04 -9.50
N ASP A 20 -10.98 2.62 -10.53
CA ASP A 20 -11.62 3.94 -10.44
C ASP A 20 -13.10 3.92 -10.01
N GLN A 21 -13.72 2.75 -9.85
CA GLN A 21 -15.15 2.68 -9.52
C GLN A 21 -15.45 2.26 -8.09
N LYS A 22 -14.47 1.69 -7.37
CA LYS A 22 -14.64 1.25 -6.00
C LYS A 22 -13.42 1.56 -5.17
N ILE A 23 -13.65 2.01 -3.94
CA ILE A 23 -12.61 2.25 -2.95
C ILE A 23 -12.91 1.52 -1.65
N GLY A 24 -11.85 1.14 -0.96
CA GLY A 24 -11.90 0.61 0.38
C GLY A 24 -11.96 1.71 1.43
N ARG A 25 -12.59 1.42 2.55
CA ARG A 25 -12.64 2.27 3.73
C ARG A 25 -12.34 1.47 4.97
N THR A 26 -11.61 2.08 5.90
CA THR A 26 -11.38 1.50 7.22
C THR A 26 -11.49 2.56 8.31
N ASN A 27 -12.44 2.37 9.23
CA ASN A 27 -12.47 3.11 10.48
C ASN A 27 -11.61 2.40 11.52
N VAL A 28 -10.84 3.18 12.28
CA VAL A 28 -10.22 2.73 13.51
C VAL A 28 -11.25 2.95 14.62
N ILE A 29 -11.89 1.88 15.09
CA ILE A 29 -12.78 1.99 16.25
C ILE A 29 -11.88 2.01 17.49
N GLU A 30 -12.24 2.86 18.46
CA GLU A 30 -11.47 3.16 19.67
C GLU A 30 -10.87 1.92 20.35
N VAL A 31 -9.72 2.13 21.00
CA VAL A 31 -9.05 1.11 21.81
C VAL A 31 -9.91 0.83 23.05
N PHE A 32 -10.57 -0.33 23.10
CA PHE A 32 -11.21 -0.79 24.34
C PHE A 32 -10.13 -1.14 25.38
N GLU A 33 -10.46 -1.04 26.68
CA GLU A 33 -9.59 -1.20 27.87
C GLU A 33 -8.72 -2.49 27.93
N HIS A 34 -8.80 -3.39 26.94
CA HIS A 34 -7.98 -4.60 26.80
C HIS A 34 -7.09 -4.62 25.54
N GLY A 35 -6.83 -3.46 24.93
CA GLY A 35 -5.80 -3.31 23.88
C GLY A 35 -6.15 -3.88 22.51
N LYS A 36 -7.36 -4.45 22.33
CA LYS A 36 -7.88 -4.81 21.00
C LYS A 36 -8.58 -3.60 20.40
N SER A 37 -7.93 -2.98 19.41
CA SER A 37 -8.62 -2.07 18.50
C SER A 37 -9.42 -2.92 17.50
N GLU A 38 -10.72 -2.67 17.39
CA GLU A 38 -11.51 -3.20 16.29
C GLU A 38 -11.42 -2.22 15.12
N SER A 39 -11.31 -2.76 13.91
CA SER A 39 -11.38 -1.95 12.70
C SER A 39 -12.57 -2.40 11.88
N LYS A 40 -13.36 -1.43 11.41
CA LYS A 40 -14.48 -1.70 10.52
C LYS A 40 -14.09 -1.30 9.12
N SER A 41 -14.08 -2.28 8.22
CA SER A 41 -13.74 -2.11 6.82
C SER A 41 -14.94 -2.34 5.92
N TRP A 42 -15.11 -1.51 4.89
CA TRP A 42 -16.15 -1.68 3.87
C TRP A 42 -15.67 -1.16 2.51
N THR A 43 -16.40 -1.50 1.45
CA THR A 43 -16.19 -0.96 0.10
C THR A 43 -17.30 0.01 -0.22
N GLU A 44 -17.00 1.10 -0.90
CA GLU A 44 -17.98 2.04 -1.44
C GLU A 44 -17.75 2.32 -2.93
N ASP A 45 -18.81 2.76 -3.61
CA ASP A 45 -18.75 3.27 -4.98
C ASP A 45 -18.00 4.61 -5.03
N GLY A 46 -17.11 4.74 -6.00
CA GLY A 46 -16.36 5.96 -6.28
C GLY A 46 -14.89 5.71 -6.59
N SER A 47 -14.23 6.77 -7.06
CA SER A 47 -12.78 6.78 -7.33
C SER A 47 -12.00 7.32 -6.14
N ALA A 48 -10.70 7.00 -6.09
CA ALA A 48 -9.74 7.58 -5.15
C ALA A 48 -9.40 9.04 -5.54
N ALA A 49 -10.40 9.92 -5.56
CA ALA A 49 -10.24 11.32 -5.92
C ALA A 49 -9.29 12.06 -4.95
N PHE A 50 -8.69 13.16 -5.41
CA PHE A 50 -7.77 13.98 -4.62
C PHE A 50 -8.29 14.34 -3.21
N SER A 51 -9.58 14.70 -3.09
CA SER A 51 -10.19 15.03 -1.80
C SER A 51 -10.22 13.85 -0.82
N GLN A 52 -10.27 12.62 -1.32
CA GLN A 52 -10.22 11.41 -0.50
C GLN A 52 -8.81 11.15 0.02
N TRP A 53 -7.80 11.37 -0.82
CA TRP A 53 -6.40 11.33 -0.42
C TRP A 53 -6.07 12.44 0.60
N GLU A 54 -6.55 13.66 0.39
CA GLU A 54 -6.33 14.76 1.34
C GLU A 54 -6.90 14.44 2.72
N LYS A 55 -8.12 13.89 2.78
CA LYS A 55 -8.74 13.41 4.02
C LYS A 55 -7.95 12.27 4.66
N HIS A 56 -7.50 11.31 3.86
CA HIS A 56 -6.68 10.20 4.32
C HIS A 56 -5.40 10.69 5.02
N ILE A 57 -4.64 11.56 4.37
CA ILE A 57 -3.39 12.11 4.93
C ILE A 57 -3.64 12.89 6.22
N LYS A 58 -4.75 13.61 6.31
CA LYS A 58 -5.14 14.37 7.51
C LYS A 58 -5.81 13.52 8.59
N SER A 59 -5.99 12.21 8.36
CA SER A 59 -6.81 11.33 9.21
C SER A 59 -8.23 11.88 9.47
N ASP A 60 -8.80 12.59 8.48
CA ASP A 60 -10.15 13.14 8.53
C ASP A 60 -11.17 12.11 8.02
N GLY A 61 -11.69 11.33 8.96
CA GLY A 61 -12.71 10.30 8.70
C GLY A 61 -12.13 8.91 8.51
N ALA A 62 -12.62 8.15 7.53
CA ALA A 62 -12.18 6.79 7.29
C ALA A 62 -10.88 6.75 6.48
N GLY A 63 -10.03 5.74 6.74
CA GLY A 63 -8.90 5.40 5.88
C GLY A 63 -9.34 5.10 4.46
N LEU A 64 -8.41 5.22 3.51
CA LEU A 64 -8.63 4.96 2.09
C LEU A 64 -7.94 3.65 1.76
N GLY A 65 -8.62 2.77 1.05
CA GLY A 65 -8.05 1.59 0.44
C GLY A 65 -8.27 1.60 -1.06
N ILE A 66 -7.32 1.03 -1.80
CA ILE A 66 -7.37 0.99 -3.27
C ILE A 66 -7.22 -0.45 -3.73
N VAL A 67 -8.06 -0.83 -4.69
CA VAL A 67 -7.92 -2.09 -5.44
C VAL A 67 -6.84 -1.88 -6.51
N PRO A 68 -5.72 -2.62 -6.49
CA PRO A 68 -4.64 -2.41 -7.47
C PRO A 68 -5.05 -2.76 -8.91
N LEU A 69 -5.95 -3.74 -9.08
CA LEU A 69 -6.42 -4.18 -10.39
C LEU A 69 -7.27 -3.11 -11.07
N ARG A 70 -6.81 -2.61 -12.21
CA ARG A 70 -7.51 -1.66 -13.08
C ARG A 70 -8.55 -2.35 -13.98
N ASP A 71 -9.41 -1.56 -14.61
CA ASP A 71 -10.50 -2.07 -15.48
C ASP A 71 -10.01 -2.81 -16.73
N ASP A 72 -8.79 -2.53 -17.19
CA ASP A 72 -8.15 -3.19 -18.32
C ASP A 72 -7.33 -4.43 -17.93
N ASN A 73 -7.50 -4.94 -16.70
CA ASN A 73 -6.77 -6.07 -16.12
C ASN A 73 -5.25 -5.84 -16.01
N THR A 74 -4.83 -4.59 -15.92
CA THR A 74 -3.44 -4.22 -15.61
C THR A 74 -3.29 -3.69 -14.19
N ILE A 75 -2.05 -3.53 -13.75
CA ILE A 75 -1.67 -2.89 -12.50
C ILE A 75 -0.55 -1.86 -12.73
N LEU A 76 -0.54 -0.80 -11.92
CA LEU A 76 0.58 0.14 -11.79
C LEU A 76 1.37 -0.08 -10.50
N TRP A 77 0.79 -0.84 -9.57
CA TRP A 77 1.44 -1.25 -8.34
C TRP A 77 0.86 -2.58 -7.86
N GLY A 78 1.60 -3.27 -7.00
CA GLY A 78 1.11 -4.44 -6.29
C GLY A 78 1.89 -4.67 -5.02
N ALA A 79 1.39 -5.54 -4.14
CA ALA A 79 1.96 -5.70 -2.81
C ALA A 79 2.08 -7.17 -2.39
N ILE A 80 3.12 -7.44 -1.61
CA ILE A 80 3.26 -8.62 -0.76
C ILE A 80 2.88 -8.20 0.65
N ASP A 81 1.83 -8.80 1.21
CA ASP A 81 1.36 -8.50 2.57
C ASP A 81 1.95 -9.50 3.57
N ILE A 82 2.90 -9.03 4.39
CA ILE A 82 3.66 -9.83 5.33
C ILE A 82 3.07 -9.66 6.74
N ASP A 83 2.19 -10.60 7.09
CA ASP A 83 1.55 -10.74 8.39
C ASP A 83 2.38 -11.57 9.39
N VAL A 84 3.60 -11.11 9.68
CA VAL A 84 4.48 -11.71 10.71
C VAL A 84 4.52 -10.84 11.95
N TYR A 85 4.32 -11.44 13.13
CA TYR A 85 4.21 -10.71 14.39
C TYR A 85 5.04 -11.37 15.51
N PRO A 86 6.05 -10.68 16.08
CA PRO A 86 6.61 -9.40 15.63
C PRO A 86 7.44 -9.57 14.35
N ILE A 87 7.36 -8.62 13.42
CA ILE A 87 8.31 -8.52 12.31
C ILE A 87 9.49 -7.63 12.71
N ASP A 88 10.70 -8.09 12.41
CA ASP A 88 11.91 -7.29 12.49
C ASP A 88 12.06 -6.50 11.18
N ILE A 89 11.76 -5.20 11.22
CA ILE A 89 11.81 -4.33 10.05
C ILE A 89 13.24 -4.11 9.57
N ASP A 90 14.22 -4.12 10.46
CA ASP A 90 15.63 -3.92 10.10
C ASP A 90 16.16 -5.16 9.37
N ASP A 91 15.83 -6.36 9.86
CA ASP A 91 16.15 -7.62 9.18
C ASP A 91 15.42 -7.74 7.82
N LEU A 92 14.13 -7.37 7.76
CA LEU A 92 13.39 -7.33 6.49
C LEU A 92 14.03 -6.38 5.49
N PHE A 93 14.34 -5.14 5.91
CA PHE A 93 14.98 -4.15 5.06
C PHE A 93 16.34 -4.63 4.56
N LYS A 94 17.12 -5.28 5.44
CA LYS A 94 18.39 -5.89 5.09
C LYS A 94 18.21 -7.00 4.05
N LYS A 95 17.25 -7.91 4.21
CA LYS A 95 16.95 -8.98 3.24
C LYS A 95 16.56 -8.42 1.87
N VAL A 96 15.72 -7.38 1.84
CA VAL A 96 15.31 -6.70 0.60
C VAL A 96 16.53 -6.10 -0.09
N THR A 97 17.36 -5.35 0.63
CA THR A 97 18.57 -4.72 0.11
C THR A 97 19.61 -5.73 -0.38
N ASP A 98 19.95 -6.72 0.46
CA ASP A 98 20.95 -7.75 0.15
C ASP A 98 20.54 -8.64 -1.03
N SER A 99 19.23 -8.77 -1.30
CA SER A 99 18.69 -9.56 -2.41
C SER A 99 18.53 -8.77 -3.71
N GLU A 100 18.92 -7.49 -3.70
CA GLU A 100 18.69 -6.51 -4.77
C GLU A 100 17.21 -6.49 -5.18
N CYS A 101 16.32 -6.57 -4.18
CA CYS A 101 14.88 -6.56 -4.38
C CYS A 101 14.41 -5.14 -4.70
N PRO A 102 13.69 -4.92 -5.81
CA PRO A 102 13.22 -3.60 -6.21
C PRO A 102 11.93 -3.17 -5.50
N LEU A 103 11.43 -3.95 -4.53
CA LEU A 103 10.20 -3.63 -3.80
C LEU A 103 10.51 -2.72 -2.62
N ILE A 104 9.63 -1.76 -2.38
CA ILE A 104 9.76 -0.80 -1.30
C ILE A 104 9.06 -1.32 -0.05
N VAL A 105 9.75 -1.23 1.08
CA VAL A 105 9.22 -1.66 2.38
C VAL A 105 8.32 -0.58 2.96
N PHE A 106 7.09 -0.94 3.28
CA PHE A 106 6.17 -0.12 4.06
C PHE A 106 5.83 -0.83 5.37
N ARG A 107 5.88 -0.09 6.48
CA ARG A 107 5.31 -0.58 7.75
C ARG A 107 3.80 -0.69 7.61
N SER A 108 3.20 -1.78 8.11
CA SER A 108 1.74 -1.88 8.21
C SER A 108 1.25 -1.49 9.60
N LYS A 109 -0.02 -1.04 9.70
CA LYS A 109 -0.61 -0.61 10.99
C LYS A 109 -0.68 -1.73 12.02
N SER A 110 -0.95 -2.96 11.58
CA SER A 110 -1.04 -4.13 12.47
C SER A 110 0.32 -4.49 13.07
N GLY A 111 1.42 -3.94 12.54
CA GLY A 111 2.77 -4.24 12.98
C GLY A 111 3.51 -5.26 12.09
N GLY A 112 2.96 -5.60 10.93
CA GLY A 112 3.62 -6.34 9.85
C GLY A 112 4.31 -5.39 8.86
N ALA A 113 4.41 -5.80 7.60
CA ALA A 113 4.95 -4.97 6.52
C ALA A 113 4.27 -5.27 5.18
N HIS A 114 4.22 -4.27 4.29
CA HIS A 114 3.91 -4.47 2.88
C HIS A 114 5.18 -4.25 2.07
N LEU A 115 5.52 -5.15 1.16
CA LEU A 115 6.51 -4.90 0.11
C LEU A 115 5.79 -4.50 -1.16
N ILE A 116 6.01 -3.28 -1.64
CA ILE A 116 5.25 -2.70 -2.75
C ILE A 116 6.14 -2.58 -3.98
N ALA A 117 5.65 -3.07 -5.12
CA ALA A 117 6.22 -2.82 -6.42
C ALA A 117 5.46 -1.67 -7.09
N PHE A 118 6.18 -0.75 -7.73
CA PHE A 118 5.64 0.26 -8.62
C PHE A 118 6.13 -0.01 -10.04
N PHE A 119 5.28 0.23 -11.03
CA PHE A 119 5.60 0.03 -12.44
C PHE A 119 5.40 1.34 -13.20
N ASP A 120 6.39 1.73 -14.02
CA ASP A 120 6.34 2.97 -14.80
C ASP A 120 5.24 2.93 -15.87
N GLU A 121 4.92 1.73 -16.35
CA GLU A 121 3.89 1.48 -17.36
C GLU A 121 2.93 0.39 -16.86
N PRO A 122 1.65 0.40 -17.30
CA PRO A 122 0.70 -0.65 -16.92
C PRO A 122 1.19 -2.06 -17.28
N VAL A 123 1.24 -2.94 -16.29
CA VAL A 123 1.64 -4.34 -16.46
C VAL A 123 0.42 -5.25 -16.36
N PRO A 124 0.28 -6.31 -17.20
CA PRO A 124 -0.76 -7.32 -17.02
C PRO A 124 -0.74 -7.90 -15.60
N ALA A 125 -1.91 -7.96 -14.94
CA ALA A 125 -1.97 -8.30 -13.53
C ALA A 125 -1.41 -9.69 -13.19
N ASP A 126 -1.50 -10.65 -14.11
CA ASP A 126 -0.91 -11.98 -13.97
C ASP A 126 0.63 -11.95 -13.93
N LYS A 127 1.25 -11.10 -14.76
CA LYS A 127 2.70 -10.87 -14.76
C LYS A 127 3.14 -10.14 -13.51
N GLY A 128 2.38 -9.14 -13.08
CA GLY A 128 2.58 -8.45 -11.81
C GLY A 128 2.54 -9.41 -10.62
N GLN A 129 1.53 -10.29 -10.54
CA GLN A 129 1.46 -11.31 -9.49
C GLN A 129 2.64 -12.29 -9.54
N GLN A 130 3.02 -12.80 -10.72
CA GLN A 130 4.16 -13.70 -10.86
C GLN A 130 5.46 -13.06 -10.36
N PHE A 131 5.66 -11.78 -10.66
CA PHE A 131 6.80 -11.00 -10.17
C PHE A 131 6.80 -10.88 -8.64
N LEU A 132 5.67 -10.51 -8.03
CA LEU A 132 5.54 -10.40 -6.58
C LEU A 132 5.73 -11.75 -5.88
N GLN A 133 5.14 -12.83 -6.43
CA GLN A 133 5.30 -14.19 -5.92
C GLN A 133 6.77 -14.64 -5.98
N HIS A 134 7.49 -14.33 -7.06
CA HIS A 134 8.91 -14.63 -7.17
C HIS A 134 9.70 -13.99 -6.02
N TRP A 135 9.49 -12.70 -5.77
CA TRP A 135 10.16 -11.99 -4.67
C TRP A 135 9.71 -12.48 -3.29
N ALA A 136 8.43 -12.77 -3.11
CA ALA A 136 7.93 -13.35 -1.87
C ALA A 136 8.66 -14.65 -1.54
N HIS A 137 8.80 -15.57 -2.51
CA HIS A 137 9.55 -16.81 -2.31
C HIS A 137 11.04 -16.56 -2.04
N LYS A 138 11.69 -15.69 -2.83
CA LYS A 138 13.11 -15.36 -2.69
C LYS A 138 13.45 -14.79 -1.31
N LEU A 139 12.54 -14.00 -0.74
CA LEU A 139 12.69 -13.38 0.59
C LEU A 139 12.24 -14.27 1.74
N GLY A 140 11.72 -15.48 1.47
CA GLY A 140 11.27 -16.42 2.49
C GLY A 140 9.82 -16.23 2.95
N PHE A 141 9.02 -15.46 2.22
CA PHE A 141 7.61 -15.14 2.48
C PHE A 141 6.66 -15.74 1.44
N GLY A 142 6.95 -16.94 0.90
CA GLY A 142 6.16 -17.56 -0.17
C GLY A 142 4.67 -17.80 0.14
N ASN A 143 4.28 -17.78 1.42
CA ASN A 143 2.88 -17.90 1.87
C ASN A 143 2.20 -16.54 2.13
N ALA A 144 2.89 -15.42 1.94
CA ALA A 144 2.32 -14.09 2.10
C ALA A 144 1.22 -13.84 1.06
N GLU A 145 0.23 -13.02 1.43
CA GLU A 145 -0.82 -12.65 0.47
C GLU A 145 -0.25 -11.72 -0.60
N ILE A 146 -0.72 -11.88 -1.83
CA ILE A 146 -0.33 -11.05 -2.97
C ILE A 146 -1.53 -10.21 -3.41
N PHE A 147 -1.29 -8.91 -3.62
CA PHE A 147 -2.27 -7.96 -4.11
C PHE A 147 -1.87 -7.43 -5.49
N PRO A 148 -2.81 -7.37 -6.47
CA PRO A 148 -4.21 -7.81 -6.34
C PRO A 148 -4.29 -9.34 -6.21
N LYS A 149 -5.35 -9.87 -5.58
CA LYS A 149 -5.57 -11.34 -5.48
C LYS A 149 -6.11 -11.93 -6.79
N GLN A 150 -6.83 -11.12 -7.54
CA GLN A 150 -7.40 -11.46 -8.83
C GLN A 150 -6.62 -10.80 -9.97
N THR A 151 -6.42 -11.54 -11.07
CA THR A 151 -5.70 -11.07 -12.28
C THR A 151 -6.63 -10.61 -13.38
N THR A 152 -7.91 -10.92 -13.27
CA THR A 152 -8.94 -10.57 -14.26
C THR A 152 -10.20 -10.12 -13.55
N ARG A 153 -10.90 -9.21 -14.21
CA ARG A 153 -12.23 -8.73 -13.88
C ARG A 153 -13.18 -9.11 -15.02
N ASN A 154 -14.22 -9.87 -14.70
CA ASN A 154 -15.22 -10.28 -15.69
C ASN A 154 -16.31 -9.21 -15.88
N ASN A 155 -16.61 -8.43 -14.83
CA ASN A 155 -17.55 -7.32 -14.88
C ASN A 155 -17.24 -6.27 -13.78
N SER A 156 -17.84 -5.09 -13.89
CA SER A 156 -17.63 -3.97 -12.95
C SER A 156 -18.08 -4.24 -11.50
N ASP A 157 -18.92 -5.26 -11.28
CA ASP A 157 -19.40 -5.60 -9.94
C ASP A 157 -18.35 -6.41 -9.15
N GLU A 158 -17.38 -7.02 -9.82
CA GLU A 158 -16.27 -7.73 -9.20
C GLU A 158 -15.23 -6.77 -8.62
N VAL A 159 -15.53 -6.13 -7.48
CA VAL A 159 -14.66 -5.16 -6.78
C VAL A 159 -13.22 -5.63 -6.64
N GLY A 160 -13.02 -6.91 -6.32
CA GLY A 160 -11.70 -7.42 -5.95
C GLY A 160 -11.26 -6.97 -4.56
N ASN A 161 -9.99 -7.24 -4.23
CA ASN A 161 -9.42 -6.92 -2.93
C ASN A 161 -8.61 -5.63 -2.99
N TRP A 162 -8.79 -4.78 -1.98
CA TRP A 162 -8.05 -3.54 -1.80
C TRP A 162 -7.07 -3.63 -0.64
N LEU A 163 -6.03 -2.81 -0.68
CA LEU A 163 -5.10 -2.61 0.42
C LEU A 163 -5.30 -1.21 1.01
N ASN A 164 -5.13 -1.06 2.33
CA ASN A 164 -5.14 0.25 2.97
C ASN A 164 -3.94 1.09 2.51
N MET A 165 -4.20 2.33 2.12
CA MET A 165 -3.17 3.25 1.65
C MET A 165 -2.21 3.67 2.78
N PRO A 166 -0.93 3.93 2.46
CA PRO A 166 0.05 4.40 3.42
C PRO A 166 -0.21 5.87 3.78
N TYR A 167 0.39 6.31 4.88
CA TYR A 167 0.38 7.69 5.36
C TYR A 167 -0.98 8.22 5.83
N TYR A 168 -1.92 7.34 6.22
CA TYR A 168 -3.12 7.76 6.95
C TYR A 168 -2.73 8.51 8.22
N GLY A 169 -3.08 9.79 8.36
CA GLY A 169 -2.63 10.62 9.48
C GLY A 169 -1.11 10.88 9.49
N GLY A 170 -0.44 10.74 8.34
CA GLY A 170 1.00 10.92 8.21
C GLY A 170 1.81 9.81 8.89
N MET A 171 2.87 10.20 9.60
CA MET A 171 3.77 9.24 10.27
C MET A 171 3.13 8.59 11.51
N ASP A 172 2.20 9.28 12.17
CA ASP A 172 1.62 8.83 13.43
C ASP A 172 0.61 7.68 13.23
N GLY A 173 0.10 7.49 12.01
CA GLY A 173 -0.84 6.40 11.70
C GLY A 173 -0.22 5.03 11.46
N GLY A 174 1.11 4.90 11.64
CA GLY A 174 1.80 3.62 11.63
C GLY A 174 1.92 2.94 10.26
N ARG A 175 1.66 3.67 9.17
CA ARG A 175 1.86 3.20 7.79
C ARG A 175 2.73 4.18 7.02
N TYR A 176 3.98 3.81 6.77
CA TYR A 176 4.96 4.68 6.11
C TYR A 176 6.04 3.84 5.45
N ALA A 177 6.71 4.40 4.44
CA ALA A 177 7.85 3.78 3.82
C ALA A 177 9.05 3.70 4.78
N ILE A 178 9.88 2.69 4.58
CA ILE A 178 11.18 2.51 5.20
C ILE A 178 12.23 2.68 4.11
N ILE A 179 13.08 3.70 4.24
CA ILE A 179 14.17 3.98 3.31
C ILE A 179 15.47 4.01 4.11
N ASN A 180 16.49 3.30 3.64
CA ASN A 180 17.77 3.13 4.36
C ASN A 180 17.57 2.68 5.81
N GLY A 181 16.65 1.73 6.02
CA GLY A 181 16.31 1.17 7.34
C GLY A 181 15.60 2.15 8.29
N LYS A 182 15.11 3.30 7.81
CA LYS A 182 14.47 4.30 8.65
C LYS A 182 13.07 4.66 8.18
N PRO A 183 12.12 4.92 9.09
CA PRO A 183 10.82 5.46 8.74
C PRO A 183 10.97 6.85 8.13
N VAL A 184 10.33 7.08 6.98
CA VAL A 184 10.41 8.37 6.27
C VAL A 184 9.04 8.97 6.01
N THR A 185 8.98 10.32 6.01
CA THR A 185 7.76 11.05 5.66
C THR A 185 7.37 10.85 4.22
N LEU A 186 6.12 11.19 3.87
CA LEU A 186 5.66 11.18 2.49
C LEU A 186 6.57 12.01 1.57
N THR A 187 6.91 13.24 1.98
CA THR A 187 7.85 14.11 1.23
C THR A 187 9.20 13.43 0.99
N GLN A 188 9.75 12.77 2.00
CA GLN A 188 11.05 12.09 1.88
C GLN A 188 10.96 10.86 0.97
N PHE A 189 9.88 10.08 1.09
CA PHE A 189 9.61 8.95 0.22
C PHE A 189 9.53 9.38 -1.25
N LEU A 190 8.71 10.39 -1.57
CA LEU A 190 8.55 10.87 -2.94
C LEU A 190 9.82 11.45 -3.53
N LYS A 191 10.66 12.11 -2.72
CA LYS A 191 11.98 12.56 -3.18
C LYS A 191 12.88 11.39 -3.57
N GLY A 192 12.93 10.35 -2.75
CA GLY A 192 13.68 9.13 -3.06
C GLY A 192 13.23 8.47 -4.36
N MET A 193 11.92 8.43 -4.63
CA MET A 193 11.36 7.90 -5.88
C MET A 193 11.82 8.67 -7.12
N ASN A 194 12.09 9.97 -7.01
CA ASN A 194 12.51 10.80 -8.13
C ASN A 194 14.03 10.77 -8.37
N ASP A 195 14.82 10.47 -7.33
CA ASP A 195 16.28 10.42 -7.42
C ASP A 195 16.80 9.07 -7.98
N GLU A 196 15.93 8.06 -8.08
CA GLU A 196 16.22 6.72 -8.65
C GLU A 196 15.91 6.61 -10.16
N ASN A 197 15.39 7.68 -10.78
CA ASN A 197 15.13 7.83 -12.23
C ASN A 197 16.17 8.73 -12.92
#